data_AF-A0A444MU82-F1
#
_entry.id   AF-A0A444MU82-F1
#
_cell.length_a   1.000
_cell.length_b   1.000
_cell.length_c   1.000
_cell.angle_alpha   90.00
_cell.angle_beta   90.00
_cell.angle_gamma   90.00
#
_symmetry.space_group_name_H-M   'P 1'
#
loop_
_entity.id
_entity.type
_entity.pdbx_description
1 polymer ?
#
loop_
_entity_poly.entity_id
_entity_poly.type
_entity_poly.pdbx_seq_one_letter_code
_entity_poly.pdbx_strand_id
1 'polypeptide(L)'
;MGFKWKYLWIIPIVIAAFAVASFYEDEYVLLIRKLYVAFTDGKISFVVRKEFHFASYAFAGSFAVFCIWLSFWMIWKPSKRNLFYVIISVALFFVSTAVIACFNSNAELINCTMCQGGRKKLYSLKCDSIFMASIAIAAIGFTVAKLKFDRIDFKKEN
;
A
#
# COMPACT_ATOMS: atom_id res chain seq x y z
N MET A 1 -26.54 4.80 -28.23
CA MET A 1 -25.53 4.93 -27.15
C MET A 1 -24.50 3.82 -27.32
N GLY A 2 -23.38 4.09 -27.99
CA GLY A 2 -22.32 3.09 -28.17
C GLY A 2 -21.50 2.96 -26.89
N PHE A 3 -21.72 1.90 -26.12
CA PHE A 3 -20.87 1.55 -24.99
C PHE A 3 -19.45 1.33 -25.53
N LYS A 4 -18.53 2.24 -25.20
CA LYS A 4 -17.16 2.21 -25.74
C LYS A 4 -16.43 1.00 -25.16
N TRP A 5 -16.34 -0.07 -25.95
CA TRP A 5 -15.57 -1.30 -25.69
C TRP A 5 -14.12 -1.05 -25.19
N LYS A 6 -13.60 0.16 -25.39
CA LYS A 6 -12.29 0.62 -24.90
C LYS A 6 -12.07 0.52 -23.39
N TYR A 7 -13.11 0.36 -22.56
CA TYR A 7 -12.97 0.25 -21.09
C TYR A 7 -13.25 -1.15 -20.54
N LEU A 8 -13.54 -2.12 -21.40
CA LEU A 8 -13.92 -3.48 -20.97
C LEU A 8 -12.78 -4.19 -20.21
N TRP A 9 -11.53 -3.76 -20.43
CA TRP A 9 -10.34 -4.27 -19.73
C TRP A 9 -10.27 -3.84 -18.25
N ILE A 10 -11.02 -2.83 -17.81
CA ILE A 10 -11.02 -2.39 -16.40
C ILE A 10 -11.69 -3.45 -15.52
N ILE A 11 -12.77 -4.07 -16.00
CA ILE A 11 -13.56 -5.05 -15.25
C ILE A 11 -12.70 -6.24 -14.76
N PRO A 12 -11.95 -6.96 -15.62
CA PRO A 12 -11.12 -8.07 -15.15
C PRO A 12 -10.00 -7.61 -14.20
N ILE A 13 -9.45 -6.40 -14.37
CA ILE A 13 -8.44 -5.85 -13.46
C ILE A 13 -9.02 -5.60 -12.08
N VAL A 14 -10.23 -5.03 -12.00
CA VAL A 14 -10.91 -4.81 -10.72
C VAL A 14 -11.18 -6.13 -10.02
N ILE A 15 -11.75 -7.12 -10.73
CA ILE A 15 -12.04 -8.44 -10.15
C ILE A 15 -10.76 -9.09 -9.63
N ALA A 16 -9.68 -9.08 -10.42
CA ALA A 16 -8.39 -9.62 -10.02
C ALA A 16 -7.82 -8.86 -8.80
N ALA A 17 -7.92 -7.53 -8.78
CA ALA A 17 -7.43 -6.72 -7.66
C ALA A 17 -8.19 -7.01 -6.36
N PHE A 18 -9.52 -7.14 -6.41
CA PHE A 18 -10.33 -7.50 -5.24
C PHE A 18 -10.03 -8.90 -4.72
N ALA A 19 -9.82 -9.87 -5.63
CA ALA A 19 -9.42 -11.23 -5.25
C ALA A 19 -8.05 -11.21 -4.56
N VAL A 20 -7.06 -10.55 -5.15
CA VAL A 20 -5.70 -10.44 -4.58
C VAL A 20 -5.71 -9.70 -3.25
N ALA A 21 -6.45 -8.60 -3.14
CA ALA A 21 -6.56 -7.84 -1.90
C ALA A 21 -7.12 -8.70 -0.76
N SER A 22 -8.12 -9.53 -1.05
CA SER A 22 -8.71 -10.44 -0.06
C SER A 22 -7.71 -11.46 0.49
N PHE A 23 -6.80 -11.97 -0.35
CA PHE A 23 -5.74 -12.88 0.11
C PHE A 23 -4.60 -12.16 0.83
N TYR A 24 -4.31 -10.93 0.44
CA TYR A 24 -3.14 -10.20 0.91
C TYR A 24 -3.37 -9.43 2.21
N GLU A 25 -4.61 -9.08 2.55
CA GLU A 25 -4.92 -8.28 3.73
C GLU A 25 -4.42 -8.92 5.03
N ASP A 26 -4.65 -10.22 5.23
CA ASP A 26 -4.21 -10.93 6.43
C ASP A 26 -2.69 -10.90 6.61
N GLU A 27 -1.95 -11.14 5.52
CA GLU A 27 -0.49 -11.07 5.50
C GLU A 27 0.01 -9.65 5.75
N TYR A 28 -0.67 -8.65 5.19
CA TYR A 28 -0.35 -7.26 5.42
C TYR A 28 -0.57 -6.86 6.89
N VAL A 29 -1.70 -7.24 7.50
CA VAL A 29 -1.97 -7.00 8.92
C VAL A 29 -0.91 -7.66 9.80
N LEU A 30 -0.51 -8.89 9.46
CA LEU A 30 0.54 -9.61 10.18
C LEU A 30 1.91 -8.92 10.04
N LEU A 31 2.24 -8.42 8.85
CA LEU A 31 3.45 -7.62 8.61
C LEU A 31 3.45 -6.36 9.50
N ILE A 32 2.36 -5.60 9.52
CA ILE A 32 2.27 -4.39 10.36
C ILE A 32 2.42 -4.72 11.84
N ARG A 33 1.76 -5.78 12.33
CA ARG A 33 1.91 -6.21 13.72
C ARG A 33 3.36 -6.55 14.06
N LYS A 34 4.06 -7.28 13.18
CA LYS A 34 5.49 -7.59 13.36
C LYS A 34 6.35 -6.33 13.38
N LEU A 35 6.09 -5.38 12.48
CA LEU A 35 6.79 -4.10 12.45
C LEU A 35 6.58 -3.31 13.75
N TYR A 36 5.36 -3.24 14.26
CA TYR A 36 5.07 -2.56 15.53
C TYR A 36 5.81 -3.19 16.71
N VAL A 37 5.82 -4.52 16.79
CA VAL A 37 6.56 -5.25 17.83
C VAL A 37 8.05 -4.98 17.70
N ALA A 38 8.59 -5.01 16.48
CA ALA A 38 10.01 -4.77 16.21
C ALA A 38 10.44 -3.34 16.55
N PHE A 39 9.69 -2.32 16.11
CA PHE A 39 10.04 -0.91 16.34
C PHE A 39 9.89 -0.45 17.79
N THR A 40 9.15 -1.20 18.61
CA THR A 40 8.92 -0.86 20.02
C THR A 40 9.63 -1.80 20.99
N ASP A 41 10.57 -2.61 20.52
CA ASP A 41 11.30 -3.61 21.32
C ASP A 41 10.37 -4.52 22.14
N GLY A 42 9.21 -4.89 21.56
CA GLY A 42 8.21 -5.72 22.23
C GLY A 42 7.42 -5.02 23.36
N LYS A 43 7.53 -3.70 23.51
CA LYS A 43 6.68 -2.92 24.43
C LYS A 43 5.22 -2.89 23.98
N ILE A 44 4.96 -2.99 22.68
CA ILE A 44 3.61 -3.19 22.14
C ILE A 44 3.42 -4.68 21.83
N SER A 45 2.28 -5.23 22.28
CA SER A 45 1.85 -6.59 21.98
C SER A 45 0.40 -6.60 21.48
N PHE A 46 0.05 -7.60 20.68
CA PHE A 46 -1.27 -7.72 20.08
C PHE A 46 -2.00 -8.93 20.65
N VAL A 47 -3.26 -8.74 21.02
CA VAL A 47 -4.15 -9.84 21.37
C VAL A 47 -4.78 -10.35 20.09
N VAL A 48 -4.37 -11.54 19.64
CA VAL A 48 -4.93 -12.16 18.43
C VAL A 48 -6.35 -12.63 18.73
N ARG A 49 -7.34 -11.91 18.22
CA ARG A 49 -8.69 -12.48 18.07
C ARG A 49 -8.80 -13.19 16.73
N LYS A 50 -9.33 -14.42 16.78
CA LYS A 50 -9.80 -15.16 15.61
C LYS A 50 -11.19 -14.62 15.21
N GLU A 51 -11.27 -13.35 14.87
CA GLU A 51 -12.47 -12.84 14.19
C GLU A 51 -12.29 -13.12 12.70
N PHE A 52 -13.32 -13.66 12.05
CA PHE A 52 -13.38 -13.79 10.59
C PHE A 52 -13.35 -12.37 10.03
N HIS A 53 -12.17 -11.92 9.61
CA HIS A 53 -12.01 -10.63 8.97
C HIS A 53 -12.21 -10.83 7.47
N PHE A 54 -13.34 -10.35 6.97
CA PHE A 54 -13.43 -10.04 5.55
C PHE A 54 -12.56 -8.83 5.26
N ALA A 55 -11.99 -8.82 4.06
CA ALA A 55 -11.17 -7.72 3.62
C ALA A 55 -11.94 -6.40 3.72
N SER A 56 -11.31 -5.39 4.32
CA SER A 56 -11.92 -4.07 4.43
C SER A 56 -12.19 -3.51 3.03
N TYR A 57 -13.40 -3.00 2.80
CA TYR A 57 -13.75 -2.34 1.54
C TYR A 57 -12.81 -1.18 1.21
N ALA A 58 -12.24 -0.51 2.23
CA ALA A 58 -11.26 0.54 2.04
C ALA A 58 -9.92 -0.02 1.54
N PHE A 59 -9.47 -1.15 2.08
CA PHE A 59 -8.26 -1.85 1.66
C PHE A 59 -8.39 -2.34 0.22
N ALA A 60 -9.42 -3.14 -0.07
CA ALA A 60 -9.65 -3.67 -1.41
C ALA A 60 -9.90 -2.58 -2.45
N GLY A 61 -10.69 -1.55 -2.10
CA GLY A 61 -10.97 -0.43 -2.98
C GLY A 61 -9.73 0.39 -3.34
N SER A 62 -8.91 0.74 -2.34
CA SER A 62 -7.67 1.51 -2.58
C SER A 62 -6.65 0.72 -3.42
N PHE A 63 -6.54 -0.59 -3.18
CA PHE A 63 -5.71 -1.46 -4.00
C PHE A 63 -6.21 -1.55 -5.46
N ALA A 64 -7.52 -1.72 -5.66
CA ALA A 64 -8.10 -1.77 -7.00
C ALA A 64 -7.89 -0.46 -7.77
N VAL A 65 -8.09 0.69 -7.13
CA VAL A 65 -7.82 2.01 -7.73
C VAL A 65 -6.35 2.12 -8.15
N PHE A 66 -5.43 1.69 -7.30
CA PHE A 66 -4.00 1.69 -7.60
C PHE A 66 -3.66 0.79 -8.80
N CYS A 67 -4.23 -0.42 -8.87
CA CYS A 67 -4.04 -1.34 -9.99
C CYS A 67 -4.57 -0.78 -11.31
N ILE A 68 -5.76 -0.17 -11.30
CA ILE A 68 -6.32 0.50 -12.49
C ILE A 68 -5.39 1.64 -12.94
N TRP A 69 -4.94 2.46 -11.99
CA TRP A 69 -4.06 3.59 -12.25
C TRP A 69 -2.72 3.15 -12.85
N LEU A 70 -2.07 2.13 -12.28
CA LEU A 70 -0.85 1.55 -12.84
C LEU A 70 -1.08 0.99 -14.25
N SER A 71 -2.17 0.26 -14.45
CA SER A 71 -2.51 -0.35 -15.74
C SER A 71 -2.74 0.69 -16.82
N PHE A 72 -3.42 1.79 -16.48
CA PHE A 72 -3.61 2.93 -17.37
C PHE A 72 -2.26 3.48 -17.85
N TRP A 73 -1.30 3.70 -16.94
CA TRP A 73 0.04 4.17 -17.29
C TRP A 73 0.87 3.19 -18.11
N MET A 74 0.67 1.88 -17.91
CA MET A 74 1.36 0.84 -18.68
C MET A 74 0.83 0.76 -20.12
N ILE A 75 -0.49 0.88 -20.30
CA ILE A 75 -1.16 0.79 -21.62
C ILE A 75 -0.93 2.07 -22.43
N TRP A 76 -1.04 3.25 -21.81
CA TRP A 76 -0.99 4.53 -22.53
C TRP A 76 0.36 4.76 -23.22
N LYS A 77 1.46 4.38 -22.57
CA LYS A 77 2.81 4.54 -23.11
C LYS A 77 3.65 3.32 -22.74
N PRO A 78 3.64 2.27 -23.58
CA PRO A 78 4.43 1.07 -23.33
C PRO A 78 5.92 1.43 -23.45
N SER A 79 6.69 1.14 -22.42
CA SER A 79 8.14 1.32 -22.38
C SER A 79 8.78 0.12 -21.71
N LYS A 80 9.95 -0.30 -22.18
CA LYS A 80 10.75 -1.36 -21.54
C LYS A 80 11.10 -1.02 -20.08
N ARG A 81 11.11 0.27 -19.72
CA ARG A 81 11.35 0.75 -18.35
C ARG A 81 10.10 0.71 -17.46
N ASN A 82 8.91 0.43 -17.99
CA ASN A 82 7.67 0.39 -17.18
C ASN A 82 7.77 -0.64 -16.05
N LEU A 83 8.32 -1.82 -16.32
CA LEU A 83 8.54 -2.85 -15.30
C LEU A 83 9.44 -2.34 -14.17
N PHE A 84 10.52 -1.62 -14.51
CA PHE A 84 11.41 -1.02 -13.53
C PHE A 84 10.70 0.00 -12.63
N TYR A 85 9.82 0.85 -13.19
CA TYR A 85 9.03 1.79 -12.37
C TYR A 85 8.03 1.09 -11.47
N VAL A 86 7.40 -0.01 -11.93
CA VAL A 86 6.51 -0.82 -11.09
C VAL A 86 7.28 -1.42 -9.92
N ILE A 87 8.48 -1.98 -10.16
CA ILE A 87 9.34 -2.51 -9.10
C ILE A 87 9.71 -1.42 -8.08
N ILE A 88 10.11 -0.23 -8.55
CA ILE A 88 10.38 0.91 -7.66
C ILE A 88 9.14 1.30 -6.86
N SER A 89 7.97 1.34 -7.48
CA SER A 89 6.72 1.68 -6.80
C SER A 89 6.38 0.68 -5.70
N VAL A 90 6.59 -0.61 -5.95
CA VAL A 90 6.38 -1.67 -4.96
C VAL A 90 7.39 -1.54 -3.81
N ALA A 91 8.66 -1.30 -4.11
CA ALA A 91 9.67 -1.06 -3.09
C ALA A 91 9.33 0.18 -2.24
N LEU A 92 8.89 1.26 -2.88
CA LEU A 92 8.48 2.49 -2.20
C LEU A 92 7.24 2.29 -1.32
N PHE A 93 6.29 1.45 -1.75
CA PHE A 93 5.17 1.02 -0.93
C PHE A 93 5.67 0.38 0.37
N PHE A 94 6.53 -0.64 0.31
CA PHE A 94 7.04 -1.30 1.53
C PHE A 94 7.86 -0.37 2.43
N VAL A 95 8.69 0.50 1.84
CA VAL A 95 9.47 1.49 2.62
C VAL A 95 8.54 2.48 3.30
N SER A 96 7.55 3.03 2.60
CA SER A 96 6.58 3.96 3.20
C SER A 96 5.76 3.28 4.30
N THR A 97 5.35 2.03 4.11
CA THR A 97 4.68 1.23 5.13
C THR A 97 5.53 1.08 6.39
N ALA A 98 6.81 0.73 6.26
CA ALA A 98 7.72 0.60 7.39
C ALA A 98 7.91 1.93 8.13
N VAL A 99 8.09 3.04 7.39
CA VAL A 99 8.25 4.38 7.96
C VAL A 99 6.99 4.82 8.71
N ILE A 100 5.82 4.68 8.10
CA ILE A 100 4.54 5.05 8.74
C ILE A 100 4.29 4.18 9.97
N ALA A 101 4.55 2.87 9.90
CA ALA A 101 4.44 1.97 11.05
C ALA A 101 5.39 2.36 12.19
N CYS A 102 6.62 2.76 11.88
CA CYS A 102 7.58 3.27 12.86
C CYS A 102 7.06 4.53 13.57
N PHE A 103 6.61 5.53 12.82
CA PHE A 103 6.05 6.75 13.42
C PHE A 103 4.80 6.47 14.25
N ASN A 104 3.88 5.67 13.72
CA ASN A 104 2.61 5.40 14.39
C ASN A 104 2.78 4.55 15.65
N SER A 105 3.67 3.55 15.63
CA SER A 105 3.99 2.75 16.82
C SER A 105 4.67 3.57 17.93
N ASN A 106 5.57 4.49 17.57
CA ASN A 106 6.21 5.41 18.53
C ASN A 106 5.21 6.42 19.11
N ALA A 107 4.31 6.97 18.29
CA ALA A 107 3.25 7.86 18.75
C ALA A 107 2.32 7.15 19.76
N GLU A 108 1.97 5.89 19.49
CA GLU A 108 1.18 5.05 20.41
C GLU A 108 1.89 4.77 21.74
N LEU A 109 3.22 4.70 21.73
CA LEU A 109 4.04 4.52 22.93
C LEU A 109 4.08 5.80 23.77
N ILE A 110 4.27 6.96 23.13
CA ILE A 110 4.30 8.29 23.80
C ILE A 110 2.95 8.58 24.47
N ASN A 111 1.85 8.26 23.79
CA ASN A 111 0.51 8.46 24.35
C ASN A 111 0.17 7.49 25.49
N CYS A 112 1.00 6.49 25.75
CA CYS A 112 0.79 5.56 26.85
C CYS A 112 1.35 6.10 28.17
N THR A 113 0.54 6.91 28.86
CA THR A 113 0.88 7.48 30.18
C THR A 113 1.10 6.41 31.27
N MET A 114 0.52 5.21 31.11
CA MET A 114 0.61 4.08 32.04
C MET A 114 1.71 3.05 31.67
N CYS A 115 2.49 3.27 30.60
CA CYS A 115 3.50 2.30 30.14
C CYS A 115 4.86 2.40 30.85
N GLN A 116 4.95 3.04 32.03
CA GLN A 116 6.23 3.26 32.73
C GLN A 116 6.95 1.97 33.18
N GLY A 117 6.37 0.78 32.99
CA GLY A 117 7.08 -0.49 33.14
C GLY A 117 6.39 -1.72 32.52
N GLY A 118 5.31 -1.54 31.76
CA GLY A 118 4.45 -2.64 31.28
C GLY A 118 4.31 -2.69 29.75
N ARG A 119 3.84 -3.83 29.23
CA ARG A 119 3.52 -3.99 27.80
C ARG A 119 2.13 -3.45 27.48
N LYS A 120 2.02 -2.58 26.46
CA LYS A 120 0.73 -2.13 25.92
C LYS A 120 0.12 -3.24 25.09
N LYS A 121 -1.11 -3.65 25.40
CA LYS A 121 -1.89 -4.58 24.57
C LYS A 121 -2.81 -3.77 23.64
N LEU A 122 -2.61 -3.90 22.34
CA LEU A 122 -3.49 -3.32 21.34
C LEU A 122 -4.47 -4.38 20.82
N TYR A 123 -5.76 -4.00 20.78
CA TYR A 123 -6.85 -4.86 20.30
C TYR A 123 -7.19 -4.62 18.84
N SER A 124 -7.07 -3.37 18.38
CA SER A 124 -7.37 -2.98 17.01
C SER A 124 -6.29 -2.04 16.50
N LEU A 125 -5.87 -2.27 15.25
CA LEU A 125 -4.90 -1.43 14.57
C LEU A 125 -5.55 -0.89 13.30
N LYS A 126 -5.36 0.41 13.05
CA LYS A 126 -5.87 1.07 11.84
C LYS A 126 -4.97 0.74 10.63
N CYS A 127 -4.94 -0.53 10.22
CA CYS A 127 -4.12 -1.02 9.11
C CYS A 127 -4.48 -0.33 7.79
N ASP A 128 -5.78 -0.11 7.56
CA ASP A 128 -6.31 0.52 6.35
C ASP A 128 -5.70 1.89 6.10
N SER A 129 -5.59 2.74 7.13
CA SER A 129 -5.01 4.08 6.97
C SER A 129 -3.53 4.02 6.63
N ILE A 130 -2.78 3.07 7.20
CA ILE A 130 -1.35 2.89 6.89
C ILE A 130 -1.20 2.41 5.44
N PHE A 131 -2.04 1.46 5.02
CA PHE A 131 -2.04 0.93 3.67
C PHE A 131 -2.36 2.01 2.62
N MET A 132 -3.47 2.73 2.80
CA MET A 132 -3.89 3.80 1.90
C MET A 132 -2.82 4.90 1.77
N ALA A 133 -2.22 5.31 2.89
CA ALA A 133 -1.14 6.30 2.88
C ALA A 133 0.11 5.77 2.14
N SER A 134 0.47 4.50 2.34
CA SER A 134 1.61 3.87 1.67
C SER A 134 1.39 3.76 0.16
N ILE A 135 0.19 3.36 -0.27
CA ILE A 135 -0.19 3.32 -1.69
C ILE A 135 -0.16 4.73 -2.30
N ALA A 136 -0.66 5.73 -1.60
CA ALA A 136 -0.65 7.11 -2.11
C ALA A 136 0.79 7.60 -2.35
N ILE A 137 1.71 7.35 -1.40
CA ILE A 137 3.13 7.68 -1.57
C ILE A 137 3.75 6.91 -2.74
N ALA A 138 3.45 5.62 -2.86
CA ALA A 138 3.93 4.79 -3.96
C ALA A 138 3.44 5.30 -5.33
N ALA A 139 2.16 5.64 -5.45
CA ALA A 139 1.58 6.19 -6.67
C ALA A 139 2.20 7.54 -7.05
N ILE A 140 2.38 8.45 -6.09
CA ILE A 140 3.06 9.74 -6.32
C ILE A 140 4.49 9.49 -6.80
N GLY A 141 5.24 8.61 -6.11
CA GLY A 141 6.61 8.28 -6.47
C GLY A 141 6.74 7.70 -7.88
N PHE A 142 5.85 6.78 -8.25
CA PHE A 142 5.79 6.25 -9.62
C PHE A 142 5.51 7.35 -10.65
N THR A 143 4.54 8.23 -10.38
CA THR A 143 4.17 9.34 -11.29
C THR A 143 5.35 10.25 -11.53
N VAL A 144 6.02 10.67 -10.45
CA VAL A 144 7.16 11.60 -10.50
C VAL A 144 8.34 10.96 -11.23
N ALA A 145 8.66 9.70 -10.92
CA ALA A 145 9.73 8.97 -11.59
C ALA A 145 9.45 8.87 -13.09
N LYS A 146 8.27 8.39 -13.47
CA LYS A 146 7.89 8.21 -14.87
C LYS A 146 7.93 9.53 -15.65
N LEU A 147 7.34 10.60 -15.13
CA LEU A 147 7.33 11.92 -15.79
C LEU A 147 8.73 12.53 -15.93
N LYS A 148 9.63 12.29 -14.97
CA LYS A 148 10.99 12.85 -15.02
C LYS A 148 11.84 12.15 -16.08
N PHE A 149 11.78 10.81 -16.14
CA PHE A 149 12.57 10.05 -17.11
C PHE A 149 12.02 10.16 -18.53
N ASP A 150 10.70 10.22 -18.70
CA ASP A 150 10.08 10.45 -20.02
C ASP A 150 10.53 11.79 -20.63
N ARG A 151 10.73 12.83 -19.81
CA ARG A 151 11.29 14.12 -20.27
C ARG A 151 12.75 14.03 -20.72
N ILE A 152 13.55 13.17 -20.09
CA ILE A 152 14.97 13.00 -20.43
C ILE A 152 15.09 12.29 -21.78
N ASP A 153 14.28 11.26 -22.02
CA ASP A 153 14.31 10.52 -23.29
C ASP A 153 13.87 11.43 -24.46
N PHE A 154 12.85 12.28 -24.28
CA PHE A 154 12.41 13.24 -25.31
C PHE A 154 13.49 14.28 -25.68
N LYS A 155 14.36 14.66 -24.73
CA LYS A 155 15.48 15.59 -24.99
C LYS A 155 16.65 14.92 -25.72
N LYS A 156 16.73 13.58 -25.75
CA LYS A 156 17.78 12.87 -26.50
C LYS A 156 17.42 12.64 -27.97
N GLU A 157 16.15 12.70 -28.31
CA GLU A 157 15.65 12.49 -29.68
C GLU A 157 15.58 13.78 -30.52
N ASN A 158 15.69 14.96 -29.89
CA ASN A 158 15.74 16.28 -30.54
C ASN A 158 17.11 16.92 -30.34
#